data_AF-A0A4U9HWU9-F1
#
_entry.id   AF-A0A4U9HWU9-F1
#
_cell.length_a   1.000
_cell.length_b   1.000
_cell.length_c   1.000
_cell.angle_alpha   90.00
_cell.angle_beta   90.00
_cell.angle_gamma   90.00
#
_symmetry.space_group_name_H-M   'P 1'
#
loop_
_entity.id
_entity.type
_entity.pdbx_description
1 polymer ?
#
loop_
_entity_poly.entity_id
_entity_poly.type
_entity_poly.pdbx_seq_one_letter_code
_entity_poly.pdbx_strand_id
1 'polypeptide(L)'
;MTFSLLYNTSDLHKKLAIARLLHLEEKPGVANVKLENQEWKTFLDSRHQGTFDVARAGWCADYNEPTSFLNTMLSDSSNNTATTIRAQSSIS
;
A
#
# COMPACT_ATOMS: atom_id res chain seq x y z
N MET A 1 -9.87 -5.36 -16.54
CA MET A 1 -8.64 -4.84 -15.90
C MET A 1 -8.11 -5.94 -14.98
N THR A 2 -6.80 -6.06 -14.77
CA THR A 2 -6.20 -7.06 -13.87
C THR A 2 -5.07 -6.34 -13.12
N PHE A 3 -4.95 -6.54 -11.82
CA PHE A 3 -3.88 -5.94 -11.01
C PHE A 3 -3.38 -6.91 -9.93
N SER A 4 -2.14 -6.72 -9.45
CA SER A 4 -1.59 -7.53 -8.36
C SER A 4 -1.79 -6.87 -6.99
N LEU A 5 -2.18 -7.69 -6.00
CA LEU A 5 -2.21 -7.32 -4.59
C LEU A 5 -1.01 -7.96 -3.89
N LEU A 6 0.00 -7.14 -3.62
CA LEU A 6 1.22 -7.50 -2.94
C LEU A 6 1.03 -7.49 -1.41
N TYR A 7 1.45 -8.57 -0.74
CA TYR A 7 1.47 -8.64 0.73
C TYR A 7 2.72 -9.36 1.24
N ASN A 8 3.13 -9.05 2.47
CA ASN A 8 4.24 -9.74 3.11
C ASN A 8 3.80 -11.07 3.72
N THR A 9 4.67 -12.09 3.65
CA THR A 9 4.39 -13.46 4.13
C THR A 9 3.92 -13.49 5.59
N SER A 10 2.62 -13.75 5.78
CA SER A 10 1.95 -13.92 7.07
C SER A 10 0.58 -14.57 6.85
N ASP A 11 0.20 -15.53 7.69
CA ASP A 11 -1.13 -16.16 7.62
C ASP A 11 -2.27 -15.17 7.82
N LEU A 12 -2.07 -14.17 8.69
CA LEU A 12 -3.03 -13.11 8.92
C LEU A 12 -3.22 -12.26 7.65
N HIS A 13 -2.12 -11.83 7.03
CA HIS A 13 -2.20 -10.99 5.81
C HIS A 13 -2.77 -11.75 4.63
N LYS A 14 -2.47 -13.05 4.51
CA LYS A 14 -3.07 -13.91 3.48
C LYS A 14 -4.60 -13.98 3.62
N LYS A 15 -5.11 -14.18 4.84
CA LYS A 15 -6.56 -14.20 5.10
C LYS A 15 -7.23 -12.86 4.76
N LEU A 16 -6.60 -11.74 5.14
CA LEU A 16 -7.12 -10.41 4.81
C LEU A 16 -7.10 -10.12 3.31
N ALA A 17 -6.05 -10.55 2.60
CA ALA A 17 -5.94 -10.40 1.16
C ALA A 17 -7.06 -11.20 0.45
N ILE A 18 -7.30 -12.45 0.85
CA ILE A 18 -8.40 -13.27 0.32
C ILE A 18 -9.76 -12.64 0.62
N ALA A 19 -10.00 -12.16 1.84
CA ALA A 19 -11.25 -11.48 2.18
C ALA A 19 -11.47 -10.23 1.29
N ARG A 20 -10.40 -9.49 0.98
CA ARG A 20 -10.47 -8.35 0.07
C ARG A 20 -10.77 -8.77 -1.36
N LEU A 21 -10.19 -9.88 -1.85
CA LEU A 21 -10.51 -10.45 -3.16
C LEU A 21 -12.01 -10.74 -3.28
N LEU A 22 -12.54 -11.53 -2.33
CA LEU A 22 -13.94 -11.95 -2.34
C LEU A 22 -14.89 -10.75 -2.37
N HIS A 23 -14.61 -9.72 -1.55
CA HIS A 23 -15.39 -8.48 -1.54
C HIS A 23 -15.33 -7.68 -2.84
N LEU A 24 -14.22 -7.80 -3.58
CA LEU A 24 -14.04 -7.13 -4.87
C LEU A 24 -14.71 -7.92 -6.00
N GLU A 25 -14.71 -9.25 -5.95
CA GLU A 25 -15.39 -10.13 -6.92
C GLU A 25 -16.92 -9.98 -6.87
N GLU A 26 -17.49 -9.69 -5.71
CA GLU A 26 -18.93 -9.40 -5.57
C GLU A 26 -19.37 -8.09 -6.24
N LYS A 27 -18.42 -7.19 -6.58
CA LYS A 27 -18.74 -5.89 -7.18
C LYS A 27 -18.64 -5.93 -8.70
N PRO A 28 -19.73 -5.62 -9.42
CA PRO A 28 -19.70 -5.61 -10.89
C PRO A 28 -18.73 -4.54 -11.41
N GLY A 29 -17.83 -4.94 -12.31
CA GLY A 29 -16.86 -4.05 -12.96
C GLY A 29 -15.46 -4.04 -12.34
N VAL A 30 -15.20 -4.83 -11.29
CA VAL A 30 -13.87 -4.91 -10.68
C VAL A 30 -12.95 -5.89 -11.44
N ALA A 31 -11.70 -5.48 -11.54
CA ALA A 31 -10.59 -6.20 -12.15
C ALA A 31 -10.30 -7.57 -11.50
N ASN A 32 -9.77 -8.53 -12.27
CA ASN A 32 -9.19 -9.75 -11.71
C ASN A 32 -8.00 -9.37 -10.81
N VAL A 33 -7.97 -9.86 -9.58
CA VAL A 33 -6.90 -9.52 -8.63
C VAL A 33 -6.01 -10.74 -8.41
N LYS A 34 -4.71 -10.58 -8.65
CA LYS A 34 -3.71 -11.63 -8.42
C LYS A 34 -3.02 -11.40 -7.09
N LEU A 35 -2.97 -12.42 -6.23
CA LEU A 35 -2.22 -12.33 -4.98
C LEU A 35 -0.74 -12.61 -5.21
N GLU A 36 0.12 -11.74 -4.68
CA GLU A 36 1.57 -11.89 -4.72
C GLU A 36 2.13 -11.76 -3.31
N ASN A 37 2.95 -12.73 -2.90
CA ASN A 37 3.56 -12.73 -1.57
C ASN A 37 5.07 -12.59 -1.66
N GLN A 38 5.64 -11.79 -0.77
CA GLN A 38 7.09 -11.59 -0.66
C GLN A 38 7.55 -11.69 0.80
N GLU A 39 8.81 -12.05 1.00
CA GLU A 39 9.49 -11.91 2.30
C GLU A 39 9.57 -10.43 2.70
N TRP A 40 9.61 -10.13 4.00
CA TRP A 40 9.45 -8.77 4.52
C TRP A 40 10.44 -7.76 3.93
N LYS A 41 11.72 -8.10 3.79
CA LYS A 41 12.72 -7.18 3.25
C LYS A 41 12.46 -6.88 1.78
N THR A 42 12.24 -7.92 0.98
CA THR A 42 11.91 -7.78 -0.45
C THR A 42 10.60 -7.00 -0.66
N PHE A 43 9.64 -7.19 0.24
CA PHE A 43 8.38 -6.45 0.24
C PHE A 43 8.56 -4.96 0.49
N LEU A 44 9.40 -4.59 1.48
CA LEU A 44 9.75 -3.20 1.72
C LEU A 44 10.47 -2.59 0.52
N ASP A 45 11.46 -3.29 -0.03
CA ASP A 45 12.22 -2.82 -1.20
C ASP A 45 11.31 -2.60 -2.41
N SER A 46 10.41 -3.54 -2.71
CA SER A 46 9.45 -3.42 -3.82
C SER A 46 8.52 -2.22 -3.63
N ARG A 47 8.11 -1.94 -2.39
CA ARG A 47 7.32 -0.74 -2.06
C ARG A 47 8.08 0.56 -2.22
N HIS A 48 9.36 0.59 -1.83
CA HIS A 48 10.21 1.76 -2.02
C HIS A 48 10.55 2.00 -3.50
N GLN A 49 10.70 0.95 -4.28
CA GLN A 49 10.97 1.03 -5.73
C GLN A 49 9.71 1.34 -6.56
N GLY A 50 8.51 1.24 -5.97
CA GLY A 50 7.25 1.44 -6.69
C GLY A 50 6.89 0.30 -7.65
N THR A 51 7.48 -0.89 -7.48
CA THR A 51 7.28 -2.06 -8.35
C THR A 51 6.07 -2.90 -7.93
N PHE A 52 4.93 -2.26 -7.71
CA PHE A 52 3.67 -2.90 -7.31
C PHE A 52 2.46 -2.12 -7.83
N ASP A 53 1.33 -2.81 -8.07
CA ASP A 53 0.08 -2.13 -8.38
C ASP A 53 -0.64 -1.69 -7.09
N VAL A 54 -0.91 -2.65 -6.20
CA VAL A 54 -1.52 -2.42 -4.89
C VAL A 54 -0.73 -3.22 -3.84
N ALA A 55 -0.30 -2.58 -2.77
CA ALA A 55 0.39 -3.25 -1.66
C ALA A 55 -0.37 -3.08 -0.34
N ARG A 56 -0.45 -4.16 0.45
CA ARG A 56 -0.95 -4.09 1.82
C ARG A 56 0.00 -3.25 2.66
N ALA A 57 -0.45 -2.12 3.19
CA ALA A 57 0.36 -1.27 4.06
C ALA A 57 -0.22 -1.20 5.48
N GLY A 58 0.65 -0.89 6.45
CA GLY A 58 0.27 -0.53 7.81
C GLY A 58 1.36 0.38 8.36
N TRP A 59 0.95 1.42 9.10
CA TRP A 59 1.85 2.33 9.79
C TRP A 59 1.50 2.34 11.27
N CYS A 60 2.51 2.22 12.12
CA CYS A 60 2.39 2.41 13.56
C CYS A 60 2.95 3.80 13.88
N ALA A 61 2.30 4.54 14.78
CA ALA A 61 2.81 5.86 15.19
C ALA A 61 4.20 5.71 15.83
N ASP A 62 5.14 6.53 15.38
CA ASP A 62 6.46 6.71 16.00
C ASP A 62 6.36 7.49 17.32
N TYR A 63 5.37 8.38 17.45
CA TYR A 63 5.07 9.15 18.66
C TYR A 63 3.58 9.56 18.70
N ASN A 64 3.07 9.91 19.89
CA ASN A 64 1.65 10.18 20.12
C ASN A 64 1.22 11.58 19.62
N GLU A 65 1.33 11.82 18.32
CA GLU A 65 0.86 13.03 17.68
C GLU A 65 0.48 12.72 16.20
N PRO A 66 -0.61 13.31 15.67
CA PRO A 66 -1.10 13.06 14.31
C PRO A 66 -0.09 13.16 13.17
N THR A 67 0.91 14.06 13.25
CA THR A 67 1.95 14.19 12.21
C THR A 67 2.81 12.94 12.07
N SER A 68 2.87 12.08 13.10
CA SER A 68 3.55 10.78 12.99
C SER A 68 2.96 9.87 11.90
N PHE A 69 1.67 10.03 11.56
CA PHE A 69 1.07 9.38 10.39
C PHE A 69 1.15 10.27 9.15
N LEU A 70 0.78 11.55 9.29
CA LEU A 70 0.62 12.44 8.13
C LEU A 70 1.94 12.73 7.40
N ASN A 71 3.06 12.79 8.13
CA ASN A 71 4.38 13.04 7.53
C ASN A 71 4.84 11.90 6.62
N THR A 72 4.27 10.70 6.73
CA THR A 72 4.55 9.60 5.80
C THR A 72 3.97 9.81 4.39
N MET A 73 3.03 10.74 4.25
CA MET A 73 2.36 11.05 2.97
C MET A 73 2.92 12.32 2.30
N LEU A 74 3.93 12.96 2.90
CA LEU A 74 4.62 14.09 2.28
C LEU A 74 5.46 13.61 1.10
N SER A 75 5.50 14.40 0.03
CA SER A 75 6.13 14.01 -1.25
C SER A 75 7.65 13.83 -1.16
N ASP A 76 8.28 14.51 -0.22
CA ASP A 76 9.70 14.45 0.11
C ASP A 76 10.03 13.50 1.26
N SER A 77 9.03 12.83 1.85
CA SER A 77 9.24 11.89 2.95
C SER A 77 9.87 10.59 2.46
N SER A 78 10.98 10.18 3.10
CA SER A 78 11.61 8.88 2.84
C SER A 78 10.70 7.69 3.15
N ASN A 79 9.64 7.91 3.93
CA ASN A 79 8.67 6.90 4.32
C ASN A 79 7.45 6.86 3.38
N ASN A 80 7.39 7.72 2.35
CA ASN A 80 6.31 7.77 1.37
C ASN A 80 6.41 6.65 0.33
N THR A 81 6.05 5.45 0.77
CA THR A 81 5.88 4.28 -0.10
C THR A 81 4.57 4.30 -0.89
N ALA A 82 3.67 5.25 -0.61
CA ALA A 82 2.46 5.48 -1.38
C ALA A 82 2.70 6.35 -2.62
N THR A 83 3.96 6.79 -2.86
CA THR A 83 4.39 7.70 -3.92
C THR A 83 3.47 8.92 -4.11
N THR A 84 2.87 9.39 -3.00
CA THR A 84 1.90 10.47 -3.05
C THR A 84 2.62 11.78 -3.35
N ILE A 85 2.35 12.36 -4.51
CA ILE A 85 2.83 13.69 -4.89
C ILE A 85 1.70 14.69 -4.59
N ARG A 86 1.90 15.59 -3.63
CA ARG A 86 1.07 16.79 -3.54
C ARG A 86 1.64 17.81 -4.50
N ALA A 87 0.87 18.20 -5.51
CA ALA A 87 1.10 19.47 -6.17
C ALA A 87 0.86 20.56 -5.11
N GLN A 88 1.92 21.22 -4.64
CA GLN A 88 1.73 22.53 -4.05
C GLN A 88 1.19 23.41 -5.16
N SER A 89 -0.10 23.74 -5.10
CA SER A 89 -0.63 24.86 -5.88
C SER A 89 0.13 26.10 -5.40
N SER A 90 1.12 26.53 -6.18
CA SER A 90 1.71 27.85 -6.07
C SER A 90 0.60 28.88 -6.27
N ILE A 91 -0.03 29.31 -5.18
CA ILE A 91 -0.83 30.51 -5.16
C ILE A 91 0.13 31.62 -4.75
N SER A 92 0.52 32.39 -5.77
CA SER A 92 1.15 33.73 -5.81
C SER A 92 1.92 34.20 -4.58
#